data_AF-A0A2S5CLW0-F1
#
_entry.id   AF-A0A2S5CLW0-F1
#
_cell.length_a   1.000
_cell.length_b   1.000
_cell.length_c   1.000
_cell.angle_alpha   90.00
_cell.angle_beta   90.00
_cell.angle_gamma   90.00
#
_symmetry.space_group_name_H-M   'P 1'
#
loop_
_entity.id
_entity.type
_entity.pdbx_description
1 polymer ?
#
loop_
_entity_poly.entity_id
_entity_poly.type
_entity_poly.pdbx_seq_one_letter_code
_entity_poly.pdbx_strand_id
1 'polypeptide(L)'
;MFYAYICINRDLLVKNLDGNAALANQAIRSITEAAVKVAPEGKQNSFASRAYASYVLAEQGDQQPRSLSVAYLKPLSRDNEDFLADAIKLITEQKDSFDQVYGTCADNRYELNVPEKQGTLAGLLDFVGQ
;
A
#
# COMPACT_ATOMS: atom_id res chain seq x y z
N MET A 1 -1.97 7.75 -13.02
CA MET A 1 -2.13 7.07 -11.72
C MET A 1 -1.38 5.74 -11.78
N PHE A 2 -0.69 5.35 -10.72
CA PHE A 2 -0.01 4.06 -10.61
C PHE A 2 -0.51 3.31 -9.37
N TYR A 3 -0.62 1.99 -9.49
CA TYR A 3 -0.87 1.09 -8.38
C TYR A 3 0.37 0.25 -8.13
N ALA A 4 0.87 0.27 -6.90
CA ALA A 4 1.99 -0.55 -6.45
C ALA A 4 1.48 -1.56 -5.41
N TYR A 5 1.95 -2.80 -5.51
CA TYR A 5 1.62 -3.86 -4.58
C TYR A 5 2.91 -4.47 -4.03
N ILE A 6 3.01 -4.54 -2.71
CA ILE A 6 4.16 -5.11 -2.01
C ILE A 6 3.60 -6.06 -0.95
N CYS A 7 4.11 -7.29 -0.94
CA CYS A 7 3.82 -8.30 0.06
C CYS A 7 5.11 -8.73 0.74
N ILE A 8 5.12 -8.78 2.07
CA ILE A 8 6.29 -9.17 2.85
C ILE A 8 5.92 -10.37 3.71
N ASN A 9 6.62 -11.49 3.52
CA ASN A 9 6.56 -12.60 4.46
C ASN A 9 7.52 -12.28 5.62
N ARG A 10 6.94 -11.88 6.76
CA ARG A 10 7.70 -11.47 7.95
C ARG A 10 8.51 -12.61 8.53
N ASP A 11 7.93 -13.79 8.69
CA ASP A 11 8.61 -14.95 9.28
C ASP A 11 9.81 -15.39 8.45
N LEU A 12 9.65 -15.40 7.13
CA LEU A 12 10.73 -15.69 6.20
C LEU A 12 11.82 -14.61 6.27
N LEU A 13 11.44 -13.33 6.38
CA LEU A 13 12.39 -12.24 6.53
C LEU A 13 13.20 -12.38 7.83
N VAL A 14 12.54 -12.66 8.96
CA VAL A 14 13.21 -12.89 10.25
C VAL A 14 14.15 -14.09 10.16
N LYS A 15 13.71 -15.19 9.54
CA LYS A 15 14.54 -16.37 9.31
C LYS A 15 15.77 -16.06 8.47
N ASN A 16 15.61 -15.25 7.41
CA ASN A 16 16.70 -14.84 6.54
C ASN A 16 17.67 -13.84 7.20
N LEU A 17 17.27 -13.25 8.33
CA LEU A 17 18.07 -12.33 9.14
C LEU A 17 18.55 -13.01 10.43
N ASP A 18 18.81 -14.31 10.39
CA ASP A 18 19.32 -15.13 11.50
C ASP A 18 18.49 -15.02 12.79
N GLY A 19 17.17 -14.86 12.66
CA GLY A 19 16.25 -14.71 13.79
C GLY A 19 16.16 -13.29 14.36
N ASN A 20 16.79 -12.30 13.73
CA ASN A 20 16.79 -10.92 14.21
C ASN A 20 15.50 -10.17 13.87
N ALA A 21 14.49 -10.28 14.73
CA ALA A 21 13.20 -9.62 14.58
C ALA A 21 13.31 -8.07 14.57
N ALA A 22 14.21 -7.49 15.36
CA ALA A 22 14.39 -6.04 15.40
C ALA A 22 14.91 -5.50 14.05
N LEU A 23 15.85 -6.20 13.44
CA LEU A 23 16.36 -5.86 12.11
C LEU A 23 15.29 -6.06 11.03
N ALA A 24 14.48 -7.11 11.12
CA ALA A 24 13.35 -7.33 10.21
C ALA A 24 12.34 -6.16 10.29
N ASN A 25 11.99 -5.71 11.50
CA ASN A 25 11.08 -4.57 11.70
C ASN A 25 11.67 -3.29 11.10
N GLN A 26 12.95 -3.04 11.31
CA GLN A 26 13.63 -1.89 10.72
C GLN A 26 13.65 -1.95 9.19
N ALA A 27 13.88 -3.14 8.62
CA ALA A 27 13.87 -3.34 7.17
C ALA A 27 12.48 -3.10 6.59
N ILE A 28 11.42 -3.63 7.22
CA ILE A 28 10.03 -3.42 6.81
C ILE A 28 9.67 -1.92 6.84
N ARG A 29 10.00 -1.21 7.94
CA ARG A 29 9.80 0.24 8.02
C ARG A 29 10.52 0.98 6.89
N SER A 30 11.79 0.63 6.65
CA SER A 30 12.61 1.31 5.65
C SER A 30 12.11 1.09 4.22
N ILE A 31 11.71 -0.14 3.87
CA ILE A 31 11.17 -0.43 2.53
C ILE A 31 9.80 0.22 2.34
N THR A 32 8.95 0.26 3.38
CA THR A 32 7.68 0.97 3.32
C THR A 32 7.89 2.47 3.12
N GLU A 33 8.79 3.11 3.87
CA GLU A 33 9.10 4.53 3.70
C GLU A 33 9.62 4.83 2.29
N ALA A 34 10.54 4.01 1.79
CA ALA A 34 11.08 4.14 0.44
C ALA A 34 9.97 4.01 -0.62
N ALA A 35 9.10 3.00 -0.51
CA ALA A 35 8.02 2.74 -1.45
C ALA A 35 7.02 3.91 -1.54
N VAL A 36 6.79 4.63 -0.44
CA VAL A 36 5.82 5.75 -0.43
C VAL A 36 6.42 7.11 -0.79
N LYS A 37 7.75 7.28 -0.68
CA LYS A 37 8.43 8.58 -0.91
C LYS A 37 9.32 8.62 -2.15
N VAL A 38 9.86 7.50 -2.60
CA VAL A 38 10.89 7.47 -3.65
C VAL A 38 10.24 7.24 -5.01
N ALA A 39 10.35 8.23 -5.87
CA ALA A 39 9.90 8.13 -7.27
C ALA A 39 11.02 7.56 -8.17
N PRO A 40 10.68 6.75 -9.19
CA PRO A 40 11.67 6.25 -10.16
C PRO A 40 12.44 7.38 -10.87
N GLU A 41 13.72 7.12 -11.20
CA GLU A 41 14.61 8.13 -11.83
C GLU A 41 14.55 8.16 -13.37
N GLY A 42 13.81 7.24 -13.99
CA GLY A 42 13.69 7.14 -15.45
C GLY A 42 13.08 8.38 -16.10
N LYS A 43 13.81 9.02 -17.04
CA LYS A 43 13.38 10.24 -17.77
C LYS A 43 12.91 11.40 -16.87
N GLN A 44 13.45 11.53 -15.65
CA GLN A 44 13.08 12.59 -14.72
C GLN A 44 13.26 14.01 -15.30
N ASN A 45 14.28 14.22 -16.15
CA ASN A 45 14.54 15.52 -16.78
C ASN A 45 13.46 15.96 -17.80
N SER A 46 12.52 15.09 -18.16
CA SER A 46 11.49 15.39 -19.17
C SER A 46 10.05 15.35 -18.62
N PHE A 47 9.80 14.70 -17.47
CA PHE A 47 8.44 14.50 -16.93
C PHE A 47 8.30 14.71 -15.41
N ALA A 48 9.39 14.93 -14.68
CA ALA A 48 9.45 15.43 -13.30
C ALA A 48 8.38 14.94 -12.28
N SER A 49 8.03 13.66 -12.27
CA SER A 49 7.09 13.09 -11.30
C SER A 49 7.81 12.69 -10.00
N ARG A 50 8.17 13.67 -9.15
CA ARG A 50 8.56 13.42 -7.74
C ARG A 50 7.31 13.41 -6.87
N ALA A 51 6.55 12.32 -6.89
CA ALA A 51 5.29 12.21 -6.15
C ALA A 51 5.43 11.27 -4.96
N TYR A 52 4.94 11.70 -3.80
CA TYR A 52 4.63 10.80 -2.70
C TYR A 52 3.34 10.03 -3.02
N ALA A 53 3.19 8.85 -2.42
CA ALA A 53 1.93 8.09 -2.52
C ALA A 53 0.77 8.91 -1.95
N SER A 54 -0.28 9.10 -2.75
CA SER A 54 -1.49 9.82 -2.32
C SER A 54 -2.43 8.97 -1.48
N TYR A 55 -2.29 7.64 -1.56
CA TYR A 55 -3.06 6.67 -0.80
C TYR A 55 -2.21 5.43 -0.53
N VAL A 56 -2.30 4.88 0.68
CA VAL A 56 -1.68 3.62 1.08
C VAL A 56 -2.67 2.86 1.95
N LEU A 57 -2.92 1.60 1.59
CA LEU A 57 -3.60 0.62 2.43
C LEU A 57 -2.57 -0.44 2.83
N ALA A 58 -2.30 -0.54 4.13
CA ALA A 58 -1.49 -1.61 4.69
C ALA A 58 -2.39 -2.61 5.41
N GLU A 59 -2.23 -3.89 5.10
CA GLU A 59 -2.95 -5.01 5.70
C GLU A 59 -1.95 -5.93 6.43
N GLN A 60 -2.33 -6.42 7.61
CA GLN A 60 -1.57 -7.39 8.39
C GLN A 60 -2.47 -8.57 8.77
N GLY A 61 -1.90 -9.77 8.73
CA GLY A 61 -2.56 -11.00 9.17
C GLY A 61 -1.94 -12.23 8.49
N ASP A 62 -2.45 -13.41 8.86
CA ASP A 62 -1.98 -14.70 8.33
C ASP A 62 -2.73 -15.15 7.07
N GLN A 63 -3.70 -14.34 6.61
CA GLN A 63 -4.45 -14.61 5.40
C GLN A 63 -3.56 -14.53 4.15
N GLN A 64 -3.97 -15.25 3.10
CA GLN A 64 -3.22 -15.24 1.85
C GLN A 64 -3.17 -13.81 1.27
N PRO A 65 -1.97 -13.27 1.00
CA PRO A 65 -1.82 -11.93 0.46
C PRO A 65 -2.41 -11.87 -0.97
N ARG A 66 -3.13 -10.79 -1.28
CA ARG A 66 -3.86 -10.63 -2.54
C ARG A 66 -3.67 -9.22 -3.11
N SER A 67 -3.53 -9.14 -4.42
CA SER A 67 -3.54 -7.86 -5.11
C SER A 67 -4.99 -7.38 -5.30
N LEU A 68 -5.21 -6.08 -5.12
CA LEU A 68 -6.48 -5.41 -5.42
C LEU A 68 -6.49 -4.77 -6.82
N SER A 69 -5.53 -5.11 -7.69
CA SER A 69 -5.41 -4.57 -9.05
C SER A 69 -6.66 -4.77 -9.91
N VAL A 70 -7.50 -5.75 -9.57
CA VAL A 70 -8.78 -6.02 -10.26
C VAL A 70 -9.73 -4.80 -10.20
N ALA A 71 -9.61 -3.96 -9.17
CA ALA A 71 -10.34 -2.70 -9.03
C ALA A 71 -10.18 -1.78 -10.26
N TYR A 72 -9.08 -1.92 -11.00
CA TYR A 72 -8.70 -1.05 -12.11
C TYR A 72 -8.71 -1.76 -13.48
N LEU A 73 -9.26 -2.97 -13.58
CA LEU A 73 -9.41 -3.64 -14.89
C LEU A 73 -10.30 -2.83 -15.84
N LYS A 74 -11.39 -2.27 -15.30
CA LYS A 74 -12.16 -1.25 -16.01
C LYS A 74 -11.41 0.07 -15.83
N PRO A 75 -10.98 0.74 -16.91
CA PRO A 75 -10.32 2.03 -16.80
C PRO A 75 -11.29 3.06 -16.20
N LEU A 76 -10.75 3.96 -15.39
CA LEU A 76 -11.51 5.11 -14.90
C LEU A 76 -11.98 5.96 -16.09
N SER A 77 -13.20 6.50 -16.00
CA SER A 77 -13.76 7.32 -17.07
C SER A 77 -12.93 8.58 -17.29
N ARG A 78 -12.69 8.95 -18.54
CA ARG A 78 -11.99 10.20 -18.89
C ARG A 78 -12.80 11.45 -18.57
N ASP A 79 -14.10 11.30 -18.43
CA ASP A 79 -15.02 12.39 -18.12
C ASP A 79 -15.07 12.69 -16.61
N ASN A 80 -14.30 11.97 -15.78
CA ASN A 80 -14.26 12.25 -14.35
C ASN A 80 -13.31 13.40 -14.03
N GLU A 81 -13.79 14.32 -13.20
CA GLU A 81 -13.01 15.48 -12.74
C GLU A 81 -12.00 15.08 -11.66
N ASP A 82 -12.26 14.03 -10.87
CA ASP A 82 -11.37 13.57 -9.80
C ASP A 82 -10.99 12.09 -9.93
N PHE A 83 -9.92 11.84 -10.69
CA PHE A 83 -9.34 10.50 -10.86
C PHE A 83 -8.81 9.89 -9.56
N LEU A 84 -8.39 10.70 -8.59
CA LEU A 84 -7.79 10.20 -7.36
C LEU A 84 -8.85 9.68 -6.41
N ALA A 85 -9.91 10.48 -6.18
CA ALA A 85 -11.02 10.07 -5.33
C ALA A 85 -11.70 8.80 -5.86
N ASP A 86 -11.96 8.73 -7.17
CA ASP A 86 -12.52 7.55 -7.82
C ASP A 86 -11.65 6.32 -7.63
N ALA A 87 -10.34 6.47 -7.77
CA ALA A 87 -9.45 5.33 -7.67
C ALA A 87 -9.36 4.79 -6.23
N ILE A 88 -9.32 5.68 -5.23
CA ILE A 88 -9.39 5.32 -3.82
C ILE A 88 -10.70 4.61 -3.50
N LYS A 89 -11.82 5.10 -4.04
CA LYS A 89 -13.13 4.46 -3.89
C LYS A 89 -13.12 3.04 -4.47
N LEU A 90 -12.68 2.86 -5.70
CA LEU A 90 -12.67 1.54 -6.38
C LEU A 90 -11.81 0.50 -5.64
N ILE A 91 -10.62 0.87 -5.15
CA ILE A 91 -9.78 -0.09 -4.41
C ILE A 91 -10.35 -0.45 -3.04
N THR A 92 -11.03 0.51 -2.40
CA THR A 92 -11.71 0.28 -1.10
C THR A 92 -12.91 -0.64 -1.30
N GLU A 93 -13.75 -0.39 -2.31
CA GLU A 93 -14.86 -1.26 -2.67
C GLU A 93 -14.39 -2.67 -3.05
N GLN A 94 -13.27 -2.78 -3.76
CA GLN A 94 -12.68 -4.07 -4.10
C GLN A 94 -12.21 -4.83 -2.85
N LYS A 95 -11.56 -4.14 -1.89
CA LYS A 95 -11.17 -4.70 -0.59
C LYS A 95 -12.41 -5.19 0.18
N ASP A 96 -13.45 -4.37 0.27
CA ASP A 96 -14.70 -4.70 0.95
C ASP A 96 -15.41 -5.89 0.30
N SER A 97 -15.43 -5.95 -1.03
CA SER A 97 -16.00 -7.08 -1.78
C SER A 97 -15.26 -8.39 -1.48
N PHE A 98 -13.93 -8.34 -1.35
CA PHE A 98 -13.15 -9.51 -0.92
C PHE A 98 -13.54 -9.94 0.49
N ASP A 99 -13.61 -8.98 1.43
CA ASP A 99 -13.99 -9.27 2.82
C ASP A 99 -15.40 -9.89 2.89
N GLN A 100 -16.34 -9.40 2.08
CA GLN A 100 -17.72 -9.89 2.04
C GLN A 100 -17.81 -11.32 1.52
N VAL A 101 -17.05 -11.67 0.48
CA VAL A 101 -17.16 -12.97 -0.21
C VAL A 101 -16.31 -14.05 0.48
N TYR A 102 -15.12 -13.71 0.94
CA TYR A 102 -14.16 -14.66 1.50
C TYR A 102 -14.03 -14.60 3.02
N GLY A 103 -14.73 -13.66 3.67
CA GLY A 103 -14.55 -13.34 5.08
C GLY A 103 -13.38 -12.38 5.31
N THR A 104 -13.09 -12.06 6.56
CA THR A 104 -12.02 -11.12 6.95
C THR A 104 -10.68 -11.47 6.31
N CYS A 105 -10.24 -10.68 5.33
CA CYS A 105 -9.02 -10.96 4.56
C CYS A 105 -7.74 -10.34 5.17
N ALA A 106 -7.85 -9.62 6.29
CA ALA A 106 -6.76 -9.07 7.07
C ALA A 106 -7.21 -8.85 8.51
N ASP A 107 -6.35 -9.12 9.48
CA ASP A 107 -6.67 -8.95 10.90
C ASP A 107 -6.63 -7.48 11.30
N ASN A 108 -5.65 -6.74 10.79
CA ASN A 108 -5.47 -5.33 11.07
C ASN A 108 -5.19 -4.55 9.80
N ARG A 109 -5.57 -3.27 9.82
CA ARG A 109 -5.38 -2.35 8.69
C ARG A 109 -4.94 -0.98 9.15
N TYR A 110 -4.14 -0.33 8.31
CA TYR A 110 -3.82 1.08 8.45
C TYR A 110 -3.92 1.77 7.10
N GLU A 111 -4.50 2.97 7.10
CA GLU A 111 -4.69 3.76 5.90
C GLU A 111 -4.00 5.12 6.04
N LEU A 112 -3.26 5.48 4.99
CA LEU A 112 -2.79 6.83 4.74
C LEU A 112 -3.56 7.35 3.52
N ASN A 113 -4.32 8.43 3.69
CA ASN A 113 -5.14 9.01 2.64
C ASN A 113 -4.94 10.53 2.63
N VAL A 114 -4.24 11.03 1.60
CA VAL A 114 -3.88 12.44 1.48
C VAL A 114 -5.10 13.34 1.23
N PRO A 115 -6.01 13.03 0.29
CA PRO A 115 -7.25 13.81 0.11
C PRO A 115 -8.06 13.99 1.38
N GLU A 116 -8.23 12.92 2.16
CA GLU A 116 -9.03 12.92 3.40
C GLU A 116 -8.24 13.40 4.63
N LYS A 117 -6.93 13.69 4.48
CA LYS A 117 -6.02 14.05 5.58
C LYS A 117 -6.02 13.01 6.71
N GLN A 118 -6.14 11.73 6.34
CA GLN A 118 -6.23 10.60 7.26
C GLN A 118 -4.91 9.85 7.32
N GLY A 119 -4.55 9.44 8.54
CA GLY A 119 -3.33 8.70 8.81
C GLY A 119 -2.07 9.57 8.71
N THR A 120 -0.96 9.01 9.14
CA THR A 120 0.36 9.66 9.03
C THR A 120 1.38 8.64 8.58
N LEU A 121 2.47 9.10 7.98
CA LEU A 121 3.59 8.21 7.66
C LEU A 121 4.14 7.55 8.93
N ALA A 122 4.28 8.30 10.02
CA ALA A 122 4.76 7.75 11.29
C ALA A 122 3.86 6.60 11.77
N GLY A 123 2.54 6.81 11.77
CA GLY A 123 1.57 5.78 12.14
C GLY A 123 1.58 4.57 11.20
N LEU A 124 1.77 4.77 9.90
CA LEU A 124 1.94 3.68 8.94
C LEU A 124 3.21 2.87 9.24
N LEU A 125 4.34 3.54 9.51
CA LEU A 125 5.61 2.89 9.83
C LEU A 125 5.53 2.13 11.17
N ASP A 126 4.85 2.70 12.15
CA ASP A 126 4.61 2.07 13.45
C ASP A 126 3.67 0.87 13.32
N PHE A 127 2.67 0.94 12.43
CA PHE A 127 1.80 -0.19 12.10
C PHE A 127 2.58 -1.35 11.47
N VAL A 128 3.32 -1.11 10.37
CA VAL A 128 4.05 -2.19 9.66
C VAL A 128 5.26 -2.72 10.43
N GLY A 129 5.80 -1.94 11.36
CA GLY A 129 6.98 -2.29 12.17
C GLY A 129 6.68 -3.07 13.45
N GLN A 130 5.42 -3.35 13.75
CA GLN A 130 4.99 -4.20 14.88
C GLN A 130 5.24 -5.67 14.58
#